data_AF-A0A6I3X6I7-F1
#
_entry.id   AF-A0A6I3X6I7-F1
#
_cell.length_a   1.000
_cell.length_b   1.000
_cell.length_c   1.000
_cell.angle_alpha   90.00
_cell.angle_beta   90.00
_cell.angle_gamma   90.00
#
_symmetry.space_group_name_H-M   'P 1'
#
loop_
_entity.id
_entity.type
_entity.pdbx_description
1 polymer ?
#
loop_
_entity_poly.entity_id
_entity_poly.type
_entity_poly.pdbx_seq_one_letter_code
_entity_poly.pdbx_strand_id
1 'polypeptide(L)'
;MRQDPLLASIGGMLRRFKRAEAWLRNAGLPTSLARVPVWLLCMHYCLMMRGKTARITRIAERIARWLETITELAQHESARTELIDMDGGMRNDIESTKRTLLLLRELCVDVGGMFRSTGFKSRFLEHTQETFMAVADESFMTATTLQRAIEMHDTRALSLLREMEEAERASGTVVDSAPEAAMDEVVDGVVGPANGPATALPPGVATDMPSGPESQRDASQSVAKRVVTPVQA
;
A
#
# COMPACT_ATOMS: atom_id res chain seq x y z
N MET A 1 -2.74 12.43 21.10
CA MET A 1 -2.49 13.04 19.78
C MET A 1 -0.99 13.05 19.53
N ARG A 2 -0.46 12.12 18.72
CA ARG A 2 0.94 12.16 18.29
C ARG A 2 1.09 13.38 17.38
N GLN A 3 1.87 14.37 17.78
CA GLN A 3 2.21 15.46 16.88
C GLN A 3 3.20 14.92 15.86
N ASP A 4 2.82 14.92 14.58
CA ASP A 4 3.76 14.53 13.55
C ASP A 4 4.97 15.46 13.59
N PRO A 5 6.21 14.92 13.55
CA PRO A 5 7.43 15.72 13.64
C PRO A 5 7.50 16.78 12.51
N LEU A 6 6.84 16.51 11.38
CA LEU A 6 6.69 17.46 10.28
C LEU A 6 5.81 18.65 10.64
N LEU A 7 4.68 18.44 11.31
CA LEU A 7 3.79 19.51 11.76
C LEU A 7 4.48 20.38 12.81
N ALA A 8 5.18 19.75 13.76
CA ALA A 8 5.97 20.48 14.76
C ALA A 8 7.07 21.35 14.12
N SER A 9 7.76 20.81 13.10
CA SER A 9 8.79 21.54 12.34
C SER A 9 8.21 22.74 11.57
N ILE A 10 7.12 22.53 10.81
CA ILE A 10 6.45 23.59 10.04
C ILE A 10 5.89 24.67 10.97
N GLY A 11 5.24 24.28 12.06
CA GLY A 11 4.72 25.21 13.07
C GLY A 11 5.83 26.02 13.74
N GLY A 12 6.95 25.40 14.07
CA GLY A 12 8.14 26.09 14.58
C GLY A 12 8.70 27.11 13.59
N MET A 13 8.74 26.74 12.31
CA MET A 13 9.21 27.62 11.23
C MET A 13 8.28 28.83 11.03
N LEU A 14 6.96 28.60 11.01
CA LEU A 14 5.96 29.67 10.94
C LEU A 14 6.08 30.66 12.10
N ARG A 15 6.29 30.17 13.33
CA ARG A 15 6.52 31.04 14.50
C ARG A 15 7.79 31.88 14.34
N ARG A 16 8.88 31.28 13.83
CA ARG A 16 10.13 32.00 13.54
C ARG A 16 9.92 33.08 12.49
N PHE A 17 9.21 32.77 11.41
CA PHE A 17 8.90 33.75 10.37
C PHE A 17 7.98 34.87 10.86
N LYS A 18 7.01 34.58 11.73
CA LYS A 18 6.17 35.63 12.34
C LYS A 18 7.00 36.54 13.25
N ARG A 19 7.97 35.99 13.99
CA ARG A 19 8.91 36.79 14.79
C ARG A 19 9.81 37.64 13.88
N ALA A 20 10.29 37.09 12.78
CA ALA A 20 11.07 37.83 11.79
C ALA A 20 10.25 38.94 11.12
N GLU A 21 8.97 38.68 10.80
CA GLU A 21 8.05 39.70 10.28
C GLU A 21 7.88 40.85 11.27
N ALA A 22 7.66 40.56 12.56
CA ALA A 22 7.56 41.59 13.58
C ALA A 22 8.86 42.40 13.70
N TRP A 23 10.01 41.72 13.64
CA TRP A 23 11.32 42.37 13.65
C TRP A 23 11.53 43.28 12.44
N LEU A 24 11.18 42.83 11.23
CA LEU A 24 11.27 43.62 10.00
C LEU A 24 10.36 44.84 10.03
N ARG A 25 9.13 44.70 10.56
CA ARG A 25 8.23 45.85 10.76
C ARG A 25 8.83 46.87 11.72
N ASN A 26 9.42 46.42 12.82
CA ASN A 26 10.07 47.29 13.79
C ASN A 26 11.33 47.98 13.23
N ALA A 27 11.99 47.35 12.25
CA ALA A 27 13.11 47.95 11.51
C ALA A 27 12.67 49.00 10.46
N GLY A 28 11.37 49.30 10.35
CA GLY A 28 10.84 50.31 9.44
C GLY A 28 10.57 49.81 8.02
N LEU A 29 10.59 48.49 7.76
CA LEU A 29 10.22 47.98 6.44
C LEU A 29 8.72 48.14 6.19
N PRO A 30 8.33 48.43 4.93
CA PRO A 30 6.93 48.45 4.54
C PRO A 30 6.30 47.07 4.73
N THR A 31 5.01 47.05 5.05
CA THR A 31 4.28 45.83 5.42
C THR A 31 4.29 44.75 4.32
N SER A 32 4.43 45.15 3.06
CA SER A 32 4.56 44.24 1.92
C SER A 32 5.85 43.41 2.01
N LEU A 33 7.00 44.05 2.26
CA LEU A 33 8.28 43.33 2.38
C LEU A 33 8.33 42.47 3.65
N ALA A 34 7.76 42.95 4.75
CA ALA A 34 7.73 42.18 6.00
C ALA A 34 6.98 40.84 5.86
N ARG A 35 6.04 40.73 4.89
CA ARG A 35 5.27 39.50 4.61
C ARG A 35 5.92 38.54 3.62
N VAL A 36 7.00 38.95 2.95
CA VAL A 36 7.70 38.12 1.95
C VAL A 36 8.10 36.73 2.49
N PRO A 37 8.63 36.58 3.72
CA PRO A 37 9.01 35.26 4.22
C PRO A 37 7.83 34.29 4.35
N VAL A 38 6.68 34.79 4.81
CA VAL A 38 5.45 33.99 4.95
C VAL A 38 4.91 33.61 3.56
N TRP A 39 4.96 34.54 2.61
CA TRP A 39 4.55 34.30 1.23
C TRP A 39 5.45 33.25 0.54
N LEU A 40 6.77 33.34 0.70
CA LEU A 40 7.72 32.35 0.18
C LEU A 40 7.49 30.97 0.78
N LEU A 41 7.22 30.88 2.09
CA LEU A 41 6.89 29.62 2.73
C LEU A 41 5.59 29.02 2.18
N CYS A 42 4.57 29.85 1.96
CA CYS A 42 3.33 29.41 1.31
C CYS A 42 3.61 28.87 -0.10
N MET A 43 4.41 29.57 -0.90
CA MET A 43 4.79 29.12 -2.24
C MET A 43 5.55 27.80 -2.21
N HIS A 44 6.53 27.68 -1.32
CA HIS A 44 7.29 26.44 -1.12
C HIS A 44 6.38 25.27 -0.74
N TYR A 45 5.45 25.48 0.19
CA TYR A 45 4.44 24.49 0.56
C TYR A 45 3.57 24.08 -0.64
N CYS A 46 3.08 25.04 -1.42
CA CYS A 46 2.25 24.74 -2.59
C CYS A 46 3.01 23.91 -3.63
N LEU A 47 4.30 24.20 -3.87
CA LEU A 47 5.14 23.41 -4.78
C LEU A 47 5.36 21.98 -4.25
N MET A 48 5.63 21.83 -2.95
CA MET A 48 5.76 20.52 -2.32
C MET A 48 4.47 19.69 -2.46
N MET A 49 3.31 20.33 -2.23
CA MET A 49 2.00 19.70 -2.36
C MET A 49 1.71 19.27 -3.80
N ARG A 50 2.05 20.07 -4.81
CA ARG A 50 1.93 19.67 -6.21
C ARG A 50 2.77 18.43 -6.53
N GLY A 51 3.99 18.37 -6.02
CA GLY A 51 4.85 17.19 -6.16
C GLY A 51 4.24 15.93 -5.52
N LYS A 52 3.62 16.07 -4.34
CA LYS A 52 2.89 14.97 -3.68
C LYS A 52 1.63 14.56 -4.45
N THR A 53 0.88 15.54 -4.96
CA THR A 53 -0.32 15.30 -5.79
C THR A 53 0.02 14.44 -6.99
N ALA A 54 1.07 14.81 -7.75
CA ALA A 54 1.51 14.06 -8.92
C ALA A 54 2.02 12.63 -8.60
N ARG A 55 2.48 12.38 -7.37
CA ARG A 55 2.83 11.02 -6.92
C ARG A 55 1.56 10.22 -6.60
N ILE A 56 0.60 10.83 -5.92
CA ILE A 56 -0.69 10.20 -5.59
C ILE A 56 -1.43 9.82 -6.87
N THR A 57 -1.51 10.72 -7.86
CA THR A 57 -2.15 10.43 -9.15
C THR A 57 -1.53 9.21 -9.83
N ARG A 58 -0.19 9.10 -9.83
CA ARG A 58 0.48 7.91 -10.39
C ARG A 58 0.17 6.62 -9.64
N ILE A 59 0.02 6.69 -8.31
CA ILE A 59 -0.39 5.54 -7.51
C ILE A 59 -1.84 5.18 -7.83
N ALA A 60 -2.73 6.16 -7.95
CA ALA A 60 -4.13 5.96 -8.33
C ALA A 60 -4.26 5.30 -9.70
N GLU A 61 -3.49 5.74 -10.70
CA GLU A 61 -3.42 5.12 -12.03
C GLU A 61 -2.90 3.67 -11.97
N ARG A 62 -1.98 3.37 -11.06
CA ARG A 62 -1.50 1.99 -10.86
C ARG A 62 -2.58 1.11 -10.24
N ILE A 63 -3.29 1.61 -9.23
CA ILE A 63 -4.42 0.93 -8.57
C ILE A 63 -5.55 0.70 -9.58
N ALA A 64 -5.84 1.69 -10.44
CA ALA A 64 -6.86 1.55 -11.49
C ALA A 64 -6.49 0.46 -12.51
N ARG A 65 -5.23 0.41 -12.94
CA ARG A 65 -4.74 -0.66 -13.82
C ARG A 65 -4.85 -2.03 -13.17
N TRP A 66 -4.55 -2.14 -11.87
CA TRP A 66 -4.72 -3.39 -11.13
C TRP A 66 -6.18 -3.80 -11.02
N LEU A 67 -7.09 -2.85 -10.78
CA LEU A 67 -8.53 -3.12 -10.80
C LEU A 67 -8.94 -3.74 -12.13
N GLU A 68 -8.51 -3.15 -13.25
CA GLU A 68 -8.79 -3.66 -14.59
C GLU A 68 -8.28 -5.10 -14.76
N THR A 69 -7.02 -5.36 -14.40
CA THR A 69 -6.43 -6.72 -14.46
C THR A 69 -7.20 -7.73 -13.61
N ILE A 70 -7.61 -7.39 -12.39
CA ILE A 70 -8.38 -8.29 -11.52
C ILE A 70 -9.78 -8.53 -12.11
N THR A 71 -10.42 -7.49 -12.66
CA THR A 71 -11.72 -7.65 -13.30
C THR A 71 -11.66 -8.51 -14.56
N GLU A 72 -10.57 -8.43 -15.32
CA GLU A 72 -10.33 -9.27 -16.51
C GLU A 72 -10.06 -10.73 -16.12
N LEU A 73 -9.21 -10.95 -15.11
CA LEU A 73 -8.92 -12.28 -14.57
C LEU A 73 -10.17 -12.93 -13.96
N ALA A 74 -11.03 -12.17 -13.29
CA ALA A 74 -12.27 -12.67 -12.71
C ALA A 74 -13.27 -13.22 -13.76
N GLN A 75 -13.15 -12.79 -15.03
CA GLN A 75 -13.94 -13.31 -16.15
C GLN A 75 -13.45 -14.68 -16.62
N HIS A 76 -12.19 -15.04 -16.39
CA HIS A 76 -11.59 -16.30 -16.85
C HIS A 76 -11.72 -17.38 -15.77
N GLU A 77 -12.47 -18.44 -16.07
CA GLU A 77 -12.84 -19.47 -15.09
C GLU A 77 -11.66 -20.33 -14.61
N SER A 78 -10.66 -20.56 -15.47
CA SER A 78 -9.47 -21.36 -15.17
C SER A 78 -8.40 -20.64 -14.34
N ALA A 79 -8.49 -19.31 -14.19
CA ALA A 79 -7.52 -18.50 -13.43
C ALA A 79 -8.01 -18.16 -12.00
N ARG A 80 -9.23 -18.56 -11.63
CA ARG A 80 -9.87 -18.20 -10.36
C ARG A 80 -9.19 -18.77 -9.11
N THR A 81 -8.55 -19.92 -9.22
CA THR A 81 -7.91 -20.61 -8.10
C THR A 81 -6.43 -20.24 -7.92
N GLU A 82 -5.79 -19.70 -8.95
CA GLU A 82 -4.37 -19.30 -8.93
C GLU A 82 -4.16 -17.92 -8.26
N LEU A 83 -5.21 -17.12 -8.11
CA LEU A 83 -5.11 -15.76 -7.57
C LEU A 83 -4.93 -15.70 -6.04
N ILE A 84 -5.27 -16.76 -5.31
CA ILE A 84 -5.39 -16.76 -3.83
C ILE A 84 -4.06 -16.42 -3.13
N ASP A 85 -2.91 -16.72 -3.74
CA ASP A 85 -1.58 -16.49 -3.14
C ASP A 85 -0.98 -15.10 -3.49
N MET A 86 -1.57 -14.37 -4.45
CA MET A 86 -1.09 -13.03 -4.84
C MET A 86 -1.64 -11.90 -3.94
N ASP A 87 -2.65 -12.18 -3.11
CA ASP A 87 -3.52 -11.16 -2.51
C ASP A 87 -3.01 -10.58 -1.19
N GLY A 88 -2.20 -11.31 -0.42
CA GLY A 88 -1.73 -10.86 0.90
C GLY A 88 -0.84 -9.61 0.84
N GLY A 89 0.13 -9.60 -0.07
CA GLY A 89 1.02 -8.45 -0.28
C GLY A 89 0.27 -7.24 -0.85
N MET A 90 -0.60 -7.47 -1.84
CA MET A 90 -1.38 -6.42 -2.47
C MET A 90 -2.37 -5.75 -1.50
N ARG A 91 -3.07 -6.53 -0.66
CA ARG A 91 -3.97 -5.98 0.37
C ARG A 91 -3.21 -5.09 1.36
N ASN A 92 -2.03 -5.51 1.81
CA ASN A 92 -1.18 -4.70 2.69
C ASN A 92 -0.74 -3.40 2.02
N ASP A 93 -0.37 -3.43 0.75
CA ASP A 93 0.02 -2.25 -0.02
C ASP A 93 -1.16 -1.27 -0.21
N ILE A 94 -2.35 -1.79 -0.51
CA ILE A 94 -3.58 -0.99 -0.63
C ILE A 94 -3.91 -0.34 0.71
N GLU A 95 -3.84 -1.09 1.81
CA GLU A 95 -4.16 -0.59 3.14
C GLU A 95 -3.14 0.45 3.61
N SER A 96 -1.85 0.21 3.36
CA SER A 96 -0.76 1.16 3.59
C SER A 96 -0.97 2.46 2.80
N THR A 97 -1.37 2.34 1.53
CA THR A 97 -1.69 3.49 0.68
C THR A 97 -2.88 4.28 1.23
N LYS A 98 -3.96 3.61 1.64
CA LYS A 98 -5.13 4.24 2.26
C LYS A 98 -4.77 5.01 3.53
N ARG A 99 -4.01 4.39 4.44
CA ARG A 99 -3.52 5.06 5.66
C ARG A 99 -2.68 6.29 5.32
N THR A 100 -1.80 6.18 4.33
CA THR A 100 -0.94 7.29 3.89
C THR A 100 -1.76 8.44 3.30
N LEU A 101 -2.78 8.16 2.48
CA LEU A 101 -3.66 9.18 1.91
C LEU A 101 -4.42 9.94 3.00
N LEU A 102 -4.95 9.23 4.00
CA LEU A 102 -5.63 9.84 5.15
C LEU A 102 -4.68 10.75 5.95
N LEU A 103 -3.47 10.28 6.25
CA LEU A 103 -2.47 11.09 6.95
C LEU A 103 -2.08 12.35 6.16
N LEU A 104 -1.92 12.23 4.84
CA LEU A 104 -1.61 13.39 4.00
C LEU A 104 -2.76 14.39 3.92
N ARG A 105 -4.00 13.91 3.94
CA ARG A 105 -5.20 14.76 4.02
C ARG A 105 -5.25 15.53 5.33
N GLU A 106 -5.06 14.85 6.46
CA GLU A 106 -4.99 15.48 7.79
C GLU A 106 -3.88 16.54 7.84
N LEU A 107 -2.67 16.19 7.41
CA LEU A 107 -1.54 17.11 7.37
C LEU A 107 -1.79 18.32 6.47
N CYS A 108 -2.52 18.15 5.36
CA CYS A 108 -2.90 19.26 4.48
C CYS A 108 -3.83 20.25 5.19
N VAL A 109 -4.85 19.73 5.88
CA VAL A 109 -5.81 20.54 6.65
C VAL A 109 -5.10 21.27 7.79
N ASP A 110 -4.23 20.60 8.53
CA ASP A 110 -3.48 21.16 9.65
C ASP A 110 -2.57 22.29 9.21
N VAL A 111 -1.80 22.10 8.13
CA VAL A 111 -0.94 23.16 7.58
C VAL A 111 -1.76 24.35 7.09
N GLY A 112 -2.90 24.10 6.44
CA GLY A 112 -3.85 25.17 6.10
C GLY A 112 -4.37 25.94 7.31
N GLY A 113 -4.71 25.22 8.39
CA GLY A 113 -5.07 25.80 9.68
C GLY A 113 -3.96 26.67 10.26
N MET A 114 -2.70 26.22 10.18
CA MET A 114 -1.55 26.99 10.65
C MET A 114 -1.37 28.30 9.88
N PHE A 115 -1.46 28.31 8.55
CA PHE A 115 -1.40 29.55 7.75
C PHE A 115 -2.60 30.48 8.05
N ARG A 116 -3.79 29.94 8.26
CA ARG A 116 -4.96 30.74 8.66
C ARG A 116 -4.76 31.37 10.05
N SER A 117 -4.19 30.63 11.00
CA SER A 117 -3.92 31.13 12.37
C SER A 117 -2.89 32.26 12.40
N THR A 118 -1.99 32.34 11.40
CA THR A 118 -1.05 33.46 11.26
C THR A 118 -1.69 34.68 10.60
N GLY A 119 -2.93 34.57 10.12
CA GLY A 119 -3.65 35.61 9.41
C GLY A 119 -3.32 35.68 7.93
N PHE A 120 -2.59 34.68 7.39
CA PHE A 120 -2.27 34.61 5.98
C PHE A 120 -3.42 33.94 5.22
N LYS A 121 -3.97 34.65 4.22
CA LYS A 121 -5.01 34.14 3.31
C LYS A 121 -4.50 34.25 1.88
N SER A 122 -4.61 33.17 1.13
CA SER A 122 -4.20 33.13 -0.28
C SER A 122 -5.13 32.19 -1.04
N ARG A 123 -5.77 32.72 -2.09
CA ARG A 123 -6.60 31.92 -3.01
C ARG A 123 -5.81 30.79 -3.66
N PHE A 124 -4.51 31.01 -3.90
CA PHE A 124 -3.65 29.99 -4.49
C PHE A 124 -3.42 28.82 -3.55
N LEU A 125 -3.27 29.08 -2.25
CA LEU A 125 -3.15 28.05 -1.22
C LEU A 125 -4.46 27.25 -1.13
N GLU A 126 -5.60 27.94 -1.04
CA GLU A 126 -6.92 27.32 -0.97
C GLU A 126 -7.17 26.41 -2.18
N HIS A 127 -6.98 26.93 -3.40
CA HIS A 127 -7.15 26.14 -4.62
C HIS A 127 -6.20 24.93 -4.69
N THR A 128 -4.94 25.09 -4.27
CA THR A 128 -3.97 23.99 -4.24
C THR A 128 -4.38 22.91 -3.22
N GLN A 129 -4.89 23.32 -2.05
CA GLN A 129 -5.40 22.40 -1.02
C GLN A 129 -6.65 21.66 -1.49
N GLU A 130 -7.60 22.36 -2.10
CA GLU A 130 -8.81 21.76 -2.68
C GLU A 130 -8.47 20.72 -3.75
N THR A 131 -7.56 21.07 -4.67
CA THR A 131 -7.12 20.15 -5.74
C THR A 131 -6.45 18.91 -5.14
N PHE A 132 -5.59 19.11 -4.14
CA PHE A 132 -4.95 18.00 -3.45
C PHE A 132 -5.96 17.09 -2.75
N MET A 133 -6.91 17.67 -2.01
CA MET A 133 -7.94 16.90 -1.31
C MET A 133 -8.83 16.12 -2.28
N ALA A 134 -9.24 16.72 -3.40
CA ALA A 134 -10.02 16.04 -4.42
C ALA A 134 -9.30 14.80 -4.96
N VAL A 135 -8.02 14.94 -5.33
CA VAL A 135 -7.20 13.81 -5.83
C VAL A 135 -6.98 12.75 -4.76
N ALA A 136 -6.76 13.15 -3.51
CA ALA A 136 -6.57 12.22 -2.39
C ALA A 136 -7.85 11.42 -2.09
N ASP A 137 -9.01 12.09 -2.08
CA ASP A 137 -10.32 11.47 -1.85
C ASP A 137 -10.69 10.53 -3.01
N GLU A 138 -10.46 10.94 -4.26
CA GLU A 138 -10.63 10.07 -5.43
C GLU A 138 -9.74 8.83 -5.35
N SER A 139 -8.46 8.99 -5.04
CA SER A 139 -7.51 7.88 -4.89
C SER A 139 -7.93 6.93 -3.76
N PHE A 140 -8.46 7.47 -2.67
CA PHE A 140 -8.96 6.68 -1.55
C PHE A 140 -10.23 5.89 -1.91
N MET A 141 -11.13 6.47 -2.70
CA MET A 141 -12.29 5.78 -3.24
C MET A 141 -11.89 4.65 -4.18
N THR A 142 -10.97 4.90 -5.12
CA THR A 142 -10.46 3.88 -6.05
C THR A 142 -9.80 2.73 -5.31
N ALA A 143 -8.96 3.00 -4.31
CA ALA A 143 -8.34 1.98 -3.46
C ALA A 143 -9.37 1.15 -2.69
N THR A 144 -10.46 1.78 -2.22
CA THR A 144 -11.56 1.09 -1.52
C THR A 144 -12.38 0.22 -2.47
N THR A 145 -12.63 0.68 -3.69
CA THR A 145 -13.29 -0.12 -4.73
C THR A 145 -12.46 -1.33 -5.11
N LEU A 146 -11.13 -1.17 -5.28
CA LEU A 146 -10.23 -2.29 -5.53
C LEU A 146 -10.28 -3.32 -4.40
N GLN A 147 -10.20 -2.86 -3.15
CA GLN A 147 -10.29 -3.75 -1.99
C GLN A 147 -11.59 -4.57 -1.98
N ARG A 148 -12.74 -3.95 -2.28
CA ARG A 148 -14.03 -4.67 -2.38
C ARG A 148 -14.08 -5.65 -3.55
N ALA A 149 -13.48 -5.31 -4.69
CA ALA A 149 -13.42 -6.21 -5.83
C ALA A 149 -12.62 -7.48 -5.51
N ILE A 150 -11.50 -7.33 -4.80
CA ILE A 150 -10.70 -8.47 -4.32
C ILE A 150 -11.50 -9.30 -3.32
N GLU A 151 -12.14 -8.69 -2.32
CA GLU A 151 -12.99 -9.41 -1.35
C GLU A 151 -14.13 -10.20 -2.01
N MET A 152 -14.73 -9.65 -3.06
CA MET A 152 -15.77 -10.32 -3.85
C MET A 152 -15.21 -11.48 -4.68
N HIS A 153 -14.00 -11.32 -5.25
CA HIS A 153 -13.32 -12.39 -5.96
C HIS A 153 -12.97 -13.55 -5.01
N ASP A 154 -12.41 -13.26 -3.84
CA ASP A 154 -12.00 -14.26 -2.86
C ASP A 154 -13.17 -15.06 -2.33
N THR A 155 -14.28 -14.38 -2.00
CA THR A 155 -15.50 -15.07 -1.54
C THR A 155 -16.05 -16.01 -2.61
N ARG A 156 -15.96 -15.64 -3.89
CA ARG A 156 -16.37 -16.48 -5.02
C ARG A 156 -15.38 -17.63 -5.29
N ALA A 157 -14.08 -17.40 -5.17
CA ALA A 157 -13.08 -18.45 -5.32
C ALA A 157 -13.21 -19.51 -4.22
N LEU A 158 -13.42 -19.07 -2.97
CA LEU A 158 -13.65 -19.96 -1.83
C LEU A 158 -14.95 -20.76 -1.95
N SER A 159 -16.02 -20.21 -2.52
CA SER A 159 -17.26 -20.97 -2.75
C SER A 159 -17.04 -22.07 -3.79
N LEU A 160 -16.35 -21.76 -4.89
CA LEU A 160 -16.02 -22.76 -5.92
C LEU A 160 -15.13 -23.88 -5.40
N LEU A 161 -14.12 -23.56 -4.59
CA LEU A 161 -13.27 -24.58 -3.97
C LEU A 161 -14.07 -25.53 -3.06
N ARG A 162 -15.04 -25.00 -2.30
CA ARG A 162 -15.93 -25.83 -1.47
C ARG A 162 -16.82 -26.73 -2.31
N GLU A 163 -17.41 -26.20 -3.39
CA GLU A 163 -18.22 -26.99 -4.33
C GLU A 163 -17.40 -28.12 -4.97
N MET A 164 -16.15 -27.86 -5.34
CA MET A 164 -15.23 -28.87 -5.88
C MET A 164 -14.91 -29.96 -4.85
N GLU A 165 -14.57 -29.59 -3.61
CA GLU A 165 -14.33 -30.56 -2.55
C GLU A 165 -15.57 -31.41 -2.22
N GLU A 166 -16.77 -30.81 -2.24
CA GLU A 166 -18.03 -31.51 -2.02
C GLU A 166 -18.33 -32.51 -3.16
N ALA A 167 -18.08 -32.12 -4.40
CA ALA A 167 -18.21 -33.01 -5.56
C ALA A 167 -17.21 -34.17 -5.52
N GLU A 168 -15.97 -33.92 -5.10
CA GLU A 168 -14.94 -34.95 -4.95
C GLU A 168 -15.29 -35.93 -3.82
N ARG A 169 -15.78 -35.45 -2.66
CA ARG A 169 -16.27 -36.32 -1.58
C ARG A 169 -17.48 -37.16 -2.02
N ALA A 170 -18.43 -36.57 -2.76
CA ALA A 170 -19.59 -37.29 -3.28
C ALA A 170 -19.20 -38.37 -4.29
N SER A 171 -18.20 -38.11 -5.15
CA SER A 171 -17.68 -39.08 -6.11
C SER A 171 -16.83 -40.18 -5.47
N GLY A 172 -16.19 -39.92 -4.31
CA GLY A 172 -15.37 -40.89 -3.58
C GLY A 172 -16.16 -41.92 -2.75
N THR A 173 -17.47 -41.72 -2.53
CA THR A 173 -18.28 -42.56 -1.62
C THR A 173 -18.96 -43.76 -2.32
N VAL A 174 -18.73 -43.99 -3.63
CA VAL A 174 -19.44 -45.04 -4.40
C VAL A 174 -18.68 -46.39 -4.47
N VAL A 175 -17.48 -46.52 -3.89
CA VAL A 175 -16.67 -47.76 -4.01
C VAL A 175 -16.71 -48.67 -2.77
N ASP A 176 -17.36 -48.29 -1.67
CA ASP A 176 -17.42 -49.15 -0.47
C ASP A 176 -18.86 -49.47 -0.05
N SER A 177 -19.53 -50.31 -0.84
CA SER A 177 -20.62 -51.18 -0.36
C SER A 177 -21.05 -52.19 -1.44
N ALA A 178 -20.40 -53.35 -1.43
CA ALA A 178 -21.01 -54.60 -1.86
C ALA A 178 -20.87 -55.63 -0.72
N PRO A 179 -21.99 -56.15 -0.17
CA PRO A 179 -21.99 -57.24 0.79
C PRO A 179 -22.05 -58.61 0.09
N GLU A 180 -21.73 -59.66 0.87
CA GLU A 180 -22.08 -61.09 0.67
C GLU A 180 -21.14 -61.91 -0.24
N ALA A 181 -20.71 -63.15 0.02
CA ALA A 181 -20.50 -64.01 1.19
C ALA A 181 -19.76 -65.28 0.69
N ALA A 182 -18.99 -65.93 1.58
CA ALA A 182 -18.59 -67.35 1.62
C ALA A 182 -17.73 -67.97 0.49
N MET A 183 -16.55 -68.51 0.86
CA MET A 183 -16.21 -69.95 1.08
C MET A 183 -14.68 -70.04 1.29
N ASP A 184 -14.19 -70.37 2.49
CA ASP A 184 -13.75 -71.70 2.96
C ASP A 184 -12.47 -72.25 2.28
N GLU A 185 -11.30 -72.18 2.95
CA GLU A 185 -10.39 -73.32 3.10
C GLU A 185 -9.19 -73.04 4.04
N VAL A 186 -8.70 -74.14 4.62
CA VAL A 186 -7.81 -74.37 5.75
C VAL A 186 -6.31 -74.22 5.39
N VAL A 187 -5.43 -73.90 6.36
CA VAL A 187 -4.22 -74.69 6.76
C VAL A 187 -3.26 -73.91 7.67
N ASP A 188 -2.84 -74.66 8.70
CA ASP A 188 -1.88 -74.48 9.80
C ASP A 188 -0.47 -73.96 9.44
N GLY A 189 0.22 -73.32 10.40
CA GLY A 189 1.66 -73.02 10.24
C GLY A 189 2.32 -72.06 11.26
N VAL A 190 2.44 -72.49 12.51
CA VAL A 190 3.54 -72.30 13.50
C VAL A 190 4.70 -71.31 13.21
N VAL A 191 4.98 -70.41 14.18
CA VAL A 191 6.28 -70.06 14.83
C VAL A 191 6.27 -68.58 15.32
N GLY A 192 6.36 -68.36 16.64
CA GLY A 192 6.79 -67.07 17.24
C GLY A 192 8.31 -67.06 17.55
N PRO A 193 8.87 -66.20 18.43
CA PRO A 193 8.37 -64.96 19.03
C PRO A 193 9.41 -63.80 19.08
N ALA A 194 9.02 -62.69 19.72
CA ALA A 194 9.82 -61.76 20.54
C ALA A 194 10.90 -60.84 19.90
N ASN A 195 10.65 -59.53 19.96
CA ASN A 195 11.52 -58.53 20.61
C ASN A 195 10.85 -57.13 20.60
N GLY A 196 10.75 -56.49 21.77
CA GLY A 196 10.43 -55.06 21.89
C GLY A 196 11.69 -54.18 21.71
N PRO A 197 11.80 -53.00 22.36
CA PRO A 197 10.80 -51.95 22.57
C PRO A 197 11.34 -50.54 22.16
N ALA A 198 10.52 -49.52 22.40
CA ALA A 198 10.90 -48.16 22.81
C ALA A 198 11.26 -47.09 21.76
N THR A 199 10.65 -45.91 21.96
CA THR A 199 11.33 -44.62 22.26
C THR A 199 10.82 -43.42 21.43
N ALA A 200 10.11 -42.54 22.14
CA ALA A 200 10.15 -41.08 22.19
C ALA A 200 10.35 -40.19 20.93
N LEU A 201 9.43 -39.22 20.81
CA LEU A 201 9.60 -37.76 20.54
C LEU A 201 11.05 -37.20 20.66
N PRO A 202 11.42 -36.07 20.00
CA PRO A 202 10.63 -34.82 19.88
C PRO A 202 10.78 -34.00 18.57
N PRO A 203 10.04 -32.87 18.45
CA PRO A 203 10.14 -31.91 17.35
C PRO A 203 11.16 -30.79 17.62
N GLY A 204 11.64 -30.15 16.55
CA GLY A 204 12.18 -28.79 16.61
C GLY A 204 13.48 -28.60 15.85
N VAL A 205 13.44 -27.83 14.76
CA VAL A 205 14.51 -26.89 14.41
C VAL A 205 13.86 -25.65 13.81
N ALA A 206 13.92 -24.56 14.58
CA ALA A 206 13.72 -23.20 14.13
C ALA A 206 14.93 -22.78 13.29
N THR A 207 14.70 -22.28 12.09
CA THR A 207 15.76 -21.66 11.27
C THR A 207 15.75 -20.16 11.50
N ASP A 208 16.76 -19.74 12.26
CA ASP A 208 17.26 -18.39 12.44
C ASP A 208 17.64 -17.76 11.09
N MET A 209 17.25 -16.51 10.85
CA MET A 209 17.63 -15.70 9.69
C MET A 209 18.48 -14.51 10.17
N PRO A 210 19.71 -14.33 9.67
CA PRO A 210 20.60 -13.28 10.14
C PRO A 210 20.28 -11.91 9.51
N SER A 211 20.22 -10.92 10.39
CA SER A 211 20.30 -9.49 10.06
C SER A 211 21.75 -9.07 9.88
N GLY A 212 22.09 -8.37 8.79
CA GLY A 212 23.38 -7.68 8.66
C GLY A 212 23.64 -7.01 7.30
N PRO A 213 24.46 -5.94 7.22
CA PRO A 213 24.15 -4.74 6.43
C PRO A 213 25.24 -4.35 5.40
N GLU A 214 24.85 -3.77 4.25
CA GLU A 214 25.76 -3.03 3.34
C GLU A 214 24.95 -1.90 2.66
N SER A 215 25.23 -0.61 2.82
CA SER A 215 26.42 0.20 2.50
C SER A 215 26.66 0.43 1.00
N GLN A 216 26.58 1.72 0.62
CA GLN A 216 27.23 2.38 -0.52
C GLN A 216 26.90 1.95 -1.96
N ARG A 217 26.44 2.92 -2.76
CA ARG A 217 27.29 3.56 -3.80
C ARG A 217 26.62 4.77 -4.46
N ASP A 218 27.26 5.91 -4.29
CA ASP A 218 27.36 6.98 -5.29
C ASP A 218 27.95 6.44 -6.60
N ALA A 219 27.43 6.90 -7.75
CA ALA A 219 28.21 7.53 -8.82
C ALA A 219 27.40 7.64 -10.12
N SER A 220 27.24 8.88 -10.57
CA SER A 220 27.60 9.37 -11.92
C SER A 220 27.18 8.56 -13.15
N GLN A 221 26.35 9.17 -14.01
CA GLN A 221 26.79 9.61 -15.36
C GLN A 221 25.67 10.38 -16.08
N SER A 222 25.79 11.71 -16.11
CA SER A 222 25.10 12.58 -17.05
C SER A 222 26.09 12.99 -18.13
N VAL A 223 26.10 12.25 -19.24
CA VAL A 223 26.74 12.65 -20.50
C VAL A 223 25.64 12.76 -21.54
N ALA A 224 25.11 13.97 -21.72
CA ALA A 224 24.29 14.30 -22.89
C ALA A 224 25.07 15.28 -23.76
N LYS A 225 25.71 14.70 -24.79
CA LYS A 225 26.34 15.40 -25.90
C LYS A 225 25.35 16.38 -26.53
N ARG A 226 25.76 17.65 -26.60
CA ARG A 226 25.31 18.58 -27.63
C ARG A 226 25.67 17.99 -28.98
N VAL A 227 24.65 17.73 -29.81
CA VAL A 227 24.82 17.68 -31.27
C VAL A 227 24.03 18.86 -31.83
N VAL A 228 24.82 19.83 -32.29
CA VAL A 228 24.44 20.90 -33.20
C VAL A 228 24.33 20.28 -34.59
N THR A 229 23.27 20.55 -35.33
CA THR A 229 23.34 21.14 -36.69
C THR A 229 21.95 21.52 -37.24
N PRO A 230 21.92 22.47 -38.20
CA PRO A 230 20.72 23.19 -38.65
C PRO A 230 20.14 22.60 -39.94
N VAL A 231 18.88 22.92 -40.26
CA VAL A 231 18.37 22.85 -41.64
C VAL A 231 17.45 24.04 -41.89
N GLN A 232 17.79 24.76 -42.97
CA GLN A 232 17.05 25.84 -43.61
C GLN A 232 15.76 25.32 -44.27
N ALA A 233 14.70 26.12 -44.22
CA ALA A 233 13.95 26.67 -45.37
C ALA A 233 12.93 27.68 -44.86
#